data_AF-A0A6J4T0I2-F1
#
_entry.id   AF-A0A6J4T0I2-F1
#
_cell.length_a   1.000
_cell.length_b   1.000
_cell.length_c   1.000
_cell.angle_alpha   90.00
_cell.angle_beta   90.00
_cell.angle_gamma   90.00
#
_symmetry.space_group_name_H-M   'P 1'
#
loop_
_entity.id
_entity.type
_entity.pdbx_description
1 polymer ?
#
loop_
_entity_poly.entity_id
_entity_poly.type
_entity_poly.pdbx_seq_one_letter_code
_entity_poly.pdbx_strand_id
1 'polypeptide(L)'
;MVGAPLVIDIRTGAVAGLAPLLADRRISSGGHVAIAVGPGQGEEIAATVRPALENCEIFGVADGDLAAATDLAGRVRGGFYDA
;
A
#
# COMPACT_ATOMS: atom_id res chain seq x y z
N MET A 1 -11.25 -15.97 -6.96
CA MET A 1 -11.72 -14.92 -7.87
C MET A 1 -11.92 -13.67 -7.02
N VAL A 2 -11.11 -12.62 -7.20
CA VAL A 2 -11.32 -11.35 -6.49
C VAL A 2 -12.37 -10.57 -7.29
N GLY A 3 -13.60 -10.55 -6.79
CA GLY A 3 -14.74 -9.85 -7.40
C GLY A 3 -14.77 -8.37 -7.02
N ALA A 4 -13.68 -7.64 -7.30
CA ALA A 4 -13.57 -6.21 -7.00
C ALA A 4 -12.91 -5.48 -8.19
N PRO A 5 -13.15 -4.16 -8.35
CA PRO A 5 -12.45 -3.38 -9.37
C PRO A 5 -10.94 -3.49 -9.16
N LEU A 6 -10.26 -4.05 -10.16
CA LEU A 6 -8.81 -4.15 -10.21
C LEU A 6 -8.27 -3.04 -11.11
N VAL A 7 -7.33 -2.26 -10.60
CA VAL A 7 -6.59 -1.26 -11.38
C VAL A 7 -5.14 -1.73 -11.47
N ILE A 8 -4.60 -1.71 -12.68
CA ILE A 8 -3.20 -2.03 -12.98
C ILE A 8 -2.64 -0.84 -13.75
N ASP A 9 -1.60 -0.19 -13.22
CA ASP A 9 -0.83 0.87 -13.92
C ASP A 9 0.59 0.35 -14.19
N ILE A 10 1.00 0.38 -15.46
CA ILE A 10 2.31 -0.12 -15.91
C ILE A 10 2.99 0.97 -16.71
N ARG A 11 3.94 1.63 -16.08
CA ARG A 11 4.77 2.69 -16.67
C ARG A 11 6.01 2.94 -15.81
N THR A 12 6.99 3.61 -16.38
CA THR A 12 8.11 4.17 -15.61
C THR A 12 7.56 5.14 -14.55
N GLY A 13 8.00 4.97 -13.30
CA GLY A 13 7.57 5.81 -12.18
C GLY A 13 6.17 5.49 -11.64
N ALA A 14 5.59 4.32 -11.94
CA ALA A 14 4.28 3.92 -11.40
C ALA A 14 4.20 4.02 -9.86
N VAL A 15 5.26 3.61 -9.15
CA VAL A 15 5.34 3.72 -7.68
C VAL A 15 5.29 5.19 -7.23
N ALA A 16 6.07 6.06 -7.86
CA ALA A 16 6.05 7.50 -7.56
C ALA A 16 4.71 8.15 -7.92
N GLY A 17 4.00 7.61 -8.90
CA GLY A 17 2.67 8.02 -9.32
C GLY A 17 1.51 7.42 -8.54
N LEU A 18 1.76 6.73 -7.42
CA LEU A 18 0.72 6.03 -6.65
C LEU A 18 -0.32 6.99 -6.06
N ALA A 19 0.11 8.11 -5.45
CA ALA A 19 -0.80 9.08 -4.85
C ALA A 19 -1.86 9.64 -5.83
N PRO A 20 -1.49 10.19 -7.01
CA PRO A 20 -2.49 10.65 -7.97
C PRO A 20 -3.35 9.52 -8.52
N LEU A 21 -2.81 8.30 -8.69
CA LEU A 21 -3.61 7.15 -9.12
C LEU A 21 -4.72 6.81 -8.11
N LEU A 22 -4.40 6.78 -6.82
CA LEU A 22 -5.38 6.48 -5.77
C LEU A 22 -6.50 7.53 -5.74
N ALA A 23 -6.16 8.81 -5.91
CA ALA A 23 -7.12 9.90 -5.97
C ALA A 23 -7.98 9.85 -7.25
N ASP A 24 -7.35 9.76 -8.43
CA ASP A 24 -8.02 9.78 -9.73
C ASP A 24 -8.99 8.61 -9.91
N ARG A 25 -8.61 7.44 -9.38
CA ARG A 25 -9.44 6.23 -9.40
C ARG A 25 -10.42 6.15 -8.24
N ARG A 26 -10.42 7.14 -7.34
CA ARG A 26 -11.23 7.21 -6.11
C ARG A 26 -11.11 5.94 -5.26
N ILE A 27 -9.91 5.39 -5.21
CA ILE A 27 -9.58 4.21 -4.40
C ILE A 27 -9.43 4.63 -2.94
N SER A 28 -8.76 5.76 -2.69
CA SER A 28 -8.63 6.39 -1.37
C SER A 28 -8.99 7.86 -1.48
N SER A 29 -9.91 8.31 -0.64
CA SER A 29 -10.38 9.71 -0.62
C SER A 29 -9.74 10.54 0.49
N GLY A 30 -9.38 9.91 1.61
CA GLY A 30 -8.74 10.52 2.76
C GLY A 30 -7.22 10.35 2.76
N GLY A 31 -6.66 9.54 1.86
CA GLY A 31 -5.22 9.28 1.77
C GLY A 31 -4.69 8.42 2.91
N HIS A 32 -5.56 7.79 3.70
CA HIS A 32 -5.19 6.91 4.80
C HIS A 32 -4.95 5.50 4.26
N VAL A 33 -3.74 5.26 3.77
CA VAL A 33 -3.42 4.04 3.02
C VAL A 33 -2.51 3.13 3.83
N ALA A 34 -2.83 1.84 3.92
CA ALA A 34 -1.93 0.83 4.45
C ALA A 34 -1.12 0.18 3.32
N ILE A 35 0.22 0.28 3.36
CA ILE A 35 1.10 -0.29 2.34
C ILE A 35 1.92 -1.42 2.94
N ALA A 36 1.68 -2.65 2.51
CA ALA A 36 2.51 -3.80 2.88
C ALA A 36 3.64 -4.01 1.87
N VAL A 37 4.88 -4.12 2.34
CA VAL A 37 6.07 -4.33 1.51
C VAL A 37 6.87 -5.54 2.01
N GLY A 38 7.32 -6.36 1.06
CA GLY A 38 8.20 -7.51 1.35
C GLY A 38 9.68 -7.13 1.46
N PRO A 39 10.55 -8.09 1.78
CA PRO A 39 11.99 -7.87 1.81
C PRO A 39 12.52 -7.52 0.41
N GLY A 40 13.53 -6.64 0.36
CA GLY A 40 14.17 -6.20 -0.88
C GLY A 40 13.94 -4.72 -1.17
N GLN A 41 12.85 -4.39 -1.85
CA GLN A 41 12.56 -3.01 -2.30
C GLN A 41 11.70 -2.21 -1.33
N GLY A 42 11.31 -2.77 -0.17
CA GLY A 42 10.36 -2.12 0.73
C GLY A 42 10.80 -0.75 1.23
N GLU A 43 12.08 -0.57 1.55
CA GLU A 43 12.63 0.71 1.98
C GLU A 43 12.64 1.75 0.85
N GLU A 44 13.00 1.33 -0.37
CA GLU A 44 13.02 2.21 -1.55
C GLU A 44 11.60 2.64 -1.95
N ILE A 45 10.64 1.71 -1.95
CA ILE A 45 9.22 1.99 -2.16
C ILE A 45 8.73 2.98 -1.10
N ALA A 46 9.05 2.73 0.18
CA ALA A 46 8.67 3.61 1.27
C ALA A 46 9.22 5.03 1.09
N ALA A 47 10.51 5.15 0.78
CA ALA A 47 11.16 6.43 0.51
C ALA A 47 10.51 7.17 -0.68
N THR A 48 10.09 6.42 -1.70
CA THR A 48 9.48 6.98 -2.92
C THR A 48 8.07 7.51 -2.67
N VAL A 49 7.23 6.80 -1.91
CA VAL A 49 5.81 7.13 -1.76
C VAL A 49 5.51 8.09 -0.61
N ARG A 50 6.30 8.06 0.47
CA ARG A 50 6.09 8.89 1.68
C ARG A 50 5.93 10.40 1.39
N PRO A 51 6.71 11.02 0.47
CA PRO A 51 6.56 12.45 0.19
C PRO A 51 5.20 12.84 -0.41
N ALA A 52 4.51 11.90 -1.07
CA ALA A 52 3.23 12.15 -1.74
C ALA A 52 2.02 11.55 -0.99
N LEU A 53 2.27 10.63 -0.05
CA LEU A 53 1.26 9.96 0.78
C LEU A 53 1.50 10.27 2.25
N GLU A 54 1.15 11.49 2.68
CA GLU A 54 1.43 11.98 4.04
C GLU A 54 0.74 11.15 5.14
N ASN A 55 -0.42 10.57 4.84
CA ASN A 55 -1.24 9.81 5.78
C ASN A 55 -1.11 8.27 5.62
N CYS A 56 -0.07 7.78 4.93
CA CYS A 56 0.14 6.35 4.78
C CYS A 56 0.91 5.72 5.94
N GLU A 57 0.59 4.46 6.22
CA GLU A 57 1.39 3.60 7.09
C GLU A 57 2.00 2.46 6.27
N ILE A 58 3.28 2.18 6.51
CA ILE A 58 4.04 1.20 5.75
C ILE A 58 4.43 0.04 6.66
N PHE A 59 3.99 -1.15 6.28
CA PHE A 59 4.20 -2.40 6.99
C PHE A 59 5.26 -3.24 6.26
N GLY A 60 6.43 -3.41 6.87
CA GLY A 60 7.37 -4.44 6.46
C GLY A 60 6.82 -5.82 6.82
N VAL A 61 6.82 -6.73 5.85
CA VAL A 61 6.41 -8.14 6.00
C VAL A 61 7.61 -9.00 5.65
N ALA A 62 8.15 -9.73 6.62
CA ALA A 62 9.40 -10.48 6.46
C ALA A 62 9.24 -11.67 5.50
N ASP A 63 8.12 -12.39 5.60
CA ASP A 63 7.89 -13.66 4.91
C ASP A 63 6.49 -13.73 4.28
N GLY A 64 6.37 -14.53 3.21
CA GLY A 64 5.10 -14.75 2.51
C GLY A 64 4.25 -15.88 3.09
N ASP A 65 4.34 -16.14 4.39
CA ASP A 65 3.65 -17.24 5.06
C ASP A 65 2.34 -16.82 5.75
N LEU A 66 1.59 -17.80 6.25
CA LEU A 66 0.31 -17.58 6.91
C LEU A 66 0.46 -16.82 8.24
N ALA A 67 1.57 -17.02 8.95
CA ALA A 67 1.81 -16.37 10.23
C ALA A 67 2.03 -14.86 10.01
N ALA A 68 2.88 -14.50 9.05
CA ALA A 68 3.12 -13.13 8.64
C ALA A 68 1.85 -12.44 8.12
N ALA A 69 1.02 -13.14 7.35
CA ALA A 69 -0.27 -12.62 6.91
C ALA A 69 -1.23 -12.36 8.08
N THR A 70 -1.23 -13.23 9.08
CA THR A 70 -2.08 -13.08 10.28
C THR A 70 -1.61 -11.92 11.16
N ASP A 71 -0.30 -11.76 11.34
CA ASP A 71 0.30 -10.61 12.04
C ASP A 71 -0.04 -9.29 11.35
N LEU A 72 0.18 -9.21 10.04
CA LEU A 72 -0.16 -8.03 9.24
C LEU A 72 -1.65 -7.68 9.38
N ALA A 73 -2.54 -8.67 9.26
CA ALA A 73 -3.97 -8.44 9.40
C ALA A 73 -4.35 -7.91 10.80
N GLY A 74 -3.64 -8.37 11.85
CA GLY A 74 -3.80 -7.84 13.21
C GLY A 74 -3.41 -6.36 13.31
N ARG A 75 -2.26 -6.01 12.75
CA ARG A 75 -1.73 -4.64 12.75
C ARG A 75 -2.59 -3.68 11.93
N VAL A 76 -2.99 -4.07 10.71
CA VAL A 76 -3.85 -3.26 9.83
C VAL A 76 -5.23 -3.02 10.43
N ARG A 77 -5.81 -3.98 11.17
CA ARG A 77 -7.10 -3.76 11.85
C ARG A 77 -7.05 -2.69 12.95
N GLY A 78 -5.85 -2.36 13.46
CA GLY A 78 -5.67 -1.33 14.48
C GLY A 78 -5.77 0.11 13.95
N GLY A 79 -5.68 0.30 12.63
CA GLY A 79 -5.73 1.62 12.00
C GLY A 79 -7.04 1.90 11.27
N PHE A 80 -7.22 3.17 10.90
CA PHE A 80 -8.34 3.63 10.07
C PHE A 80 -7.82 3.91 8.66
N TYR A 81 -7.83 2.88 7.81
CA TYR A 81 -7.40 2.99 6.42
C TYR A 81 -8.60 2.93 5.47
N ASP A 82 -8.54 3.68 4.39
CA ASP A 82 -9.54 3.68 3.32
C ASP A 82 -9.05 3.01 2.02
N ALA A 83 -7.77 2.60 1.98
CA ALA A 83 -7.19 1.71 0.98
C ALA A 83 -6.03 0.87 1.54
#